data_AF-A0A2K1J2Q1-F1
#
_entry.id   AF-A0A2K1J2Q1-F1
#
_cell.length_a   1.000
_cell.length_b   1.000
_cell.length_c   1.000
_cell.angle_alpha   90.00
_cell.angle_beta   90.00
_cell.angle_gamma   90.00
#
_symmetry.space_group_name_H-M   'P 1'
#
loop_
_entity.id
_entity.type
_entity.pdbx_description
1 polymer ?
#
loop_
_entity_poly.entity_id
_entity_poly.type
_entity_poly.pdbx_seq_one_letter_code
_entity_poly.pdbx_strand_id
1 'polypeptide(L)' 'MVRLLVHSKDSIHSKDIKYNKDKKYKDYFVDPSKWWDNKFRKVSPRAPDFKHKITKKGLWIVSSSPPEWVRTKFL' A
#
# COMPACT_ATOMS: atom_id res chain seq x y z
N MET A 1 -3.54 45.04 -18.53
CA MET A 1 -3.46 43.79 -19.31
C MET A 1 -2.98 42.68 -18.39
N VAL A 2 -3.81 41.65 -18.21
CA VAL A 2 -3.59 40.59 -17.23
C VAL A 2 -2.94 39.40 -17.92
N ARG A 3 -1.88 38.82 -17.34
CA ARG A 3 -1.61 37.39 -17.49
C ARG A 3 -0.87 36.87 -16.25
N LEU A 4 -1.63 36.26 -15.34
CA LEU A 4 -1.10 35.41 -14.29
C LEU A 4 -0.35 34.23 -14.93
N LEU A 5 0.92 34.04 -14.56
CA LEU A 5 1.61 32.74 -14.70
C LEU A 5 1.20 31.85 -13.52
N VAL A 6 0.07 31.16 -13.66
CA VAL A 6 -0.24 30.00 -12.80
C VAL A 6 0.52 28.81 -13.36
N HIS A 7 1.69 28.52 -12.78
CA HIS A 7 2.27 27.18 -12.90
C HIS A 7 1.48 26.26 -11.95
N SER A 8 0.71 25.36 -12.56
CA SER A 8 -0.14 24.37 -11.87
C SER A 8 0.68 23.51 -10.90
N LYS A 9 0.31 23.55 -9.62
CA LYS A 9 0.84 22.70 -8.54
C LYS A 9 0.28 21.27 -8.55
N ASP A 10 -0.50 20.90 -9.55
CA ASP A 10 -1.35 19.70 -9.50
C ASP A 10 -0.70 18.44 -10.08
N SER A 11 0.46 18.57 -10.75
CA SER A 11 1.09 17.45 -11.48
C SER A 11 2.01 16.56 -10.63
N ILE A 12 2.38 17.00 -9.42
CA ILE A 12 3.31 16.26 -8.53
C ILE A 12 2.55 15.22 -7.67
N HIS A 13 1.23 15.28 -7.57
CA HIS A 13 0.51 14.59 -6.49
C HIS A 13 0.04 13.16 -6.82
N SER A 14 -0.20 12.79 -8.09
CA SER A 14 -0.86 11.51 -8.41
C SER A 14 0.09 10.31 -8.53
N LYS A 15 1.24 10.49 -9.18
CA LYS A 15 2.23 9.43 -9.41
C LYS A 15 2.97 9.08 -8.12
N ASP A 16 3.35 10.08 -7.32
CA ASP A 16 4.10 9.87 -6.09
C ASP A 16 3.24 9.25 -4.98
N ILE A 17 1.96 9.61 -4.88
CA ILE A 17 1.01 8.94 -3.97
C ILE A 17 0.80 7.48 -4.37
N LYS A 18 0.68 7.19 -5.66
CA LYS A 18 0.56 5.82 -6.17
C LYS A 18 1.84 5.02 -5.84
N TYR A 19 3.01 5.59 -6.11
CA TYR A 19 4.31 4.98 -5.82
C TYR A 19 4.47 4.66 -4.32
N ASN A 20 3.99 5.55 -3.45
CA ASN A 20 4.06 5.36 -2.01
C ASN A 20 3.07 4.29 -1.50
N LYS A 21 1.86 4.19 -2.06
CA LYS A 21 0.90 3.13 -1.72
C LYS A 21 1.43 1.73 -2.06
N ASP A 22 2.16 1.61 -3.16
CA ASP A 22 2.69 0.34 -3.64
C ASP A 22 3.90 -0.16 -2.84
N LYS A 23 4.62 0.75 -2.18
CA LYS A 23 5.87 0.44 -1.44
C LYS A 23 5.70 -0.66 -0.41
N LYS A 24 4.64 -0.61 0.40
CA LYS A 24 4.38 -1.64 1.42
C LYS A 24 4.10 -3.03 0.85
N TYR A 25 3.52 -3.12 -0.35
CA TYR A 25 3.30 -4.40 -1.03
C TYR A 25 4.61 -4.91 -1.62
N LYS A 26 5.41 -4.03 -2.23
CA LYS A 26 6.76 -4.38 -2.72
C LYS A 26 7.64 -4.89 -1.57
N ASP A 27 7.66 -4.20 -0.44
CA ASP A 27 8.40 -4.59 0.76
C ASP A 27 8.00 -5.99 1.27
N TYR A 28 6.72 -6.37 1.11
CA TYR A 28 6.25 -7.71 1.44
C TYR A 28 6.78 -8.76 0.47
N PHE A 29 6.67 -8.53 -0.84
CA PHE A 29 7.10 -9.50 -1.86
C PHE A 29 8.62 -9.67 -1.95
N VAL A 30 9.41 -8.69 -1.50
CA VAL A 30 10.88 -8.83 -1.39
C VAL A 30 11.26 -9.89 -0.36
N ASP A 31 10.56 -9.95 0.78
CA ASP A 31 10.86 -10.91 1.84
C ASP A 31 9.63 -11.17 2.73
N PRO A 32 8.76 -12.12 2.34
CA PRO A 32 7.57 -12.46 3.13
C PRO A 32 7.89 -13.00 4.53
N SER A 33 9.09 -13.54 4.76
CA SER A 33 9.49 -14.11 6.05
C SER A 33 9.57 -13.05 7.17
N LYS A 34 9.75 -11.77 6.79
CA LYS A 34 9.73 -10.62 7.72
C LYS A 34 8.33 -10.26 8.21
N TRP A 35 7.29 -10.95 7.75
CA TRP A 35 5.90 -10.65 8.05
C TRP A 35 5.23 -11.80 8.80
N TRP A 36 4.37 -11.46 9.75
CA TRP A 36 3.40 -12.38 10.32
C TRP A 36 2.18 -12.45 9.41
N ASP A 37 1.75 -13.67 9.07
CA ASP A 37 0.51 -13.94 8.37
C ASP A 37 -0.65 -14.05 9.38
N ASN A 38 -1.53 -13.07 9.35
CA ASN A 38 -2.66 -12.95 10.26
C ASN A 38 -4.01 -13.12 9.54
N LYS A 39 -4.03 -13.52 8.26
CA LYS A 39 -5.26 -13.60 7.44
C LYS A 39 -6.39 -14.34 8.15
N PHE A 40 -6.07 -15.46 8.80
CA PHE A 40 -7.04 -16.33 9.48
C PHE A 40 -7.10 -16.13 11.00
N ARG A 41 -6.23 -15.29 11.57
CA ARG A 41 -6.12 -15.08 13.03
C ARG A 41 -6.64 -13.73 13.49
N LYS A 42 -7.04 -12.85 12.56
CA LYS A 42 -7.50 -11.51 12.91
C LYS A 42 -8.91 -11.55 13.52
N VAL A 43 -9.05 -10.95 14.70
CA VAL A 43 -10.34 -10.82 15.40
C VAL A 43 -11.21 -9.70 14.80
N SER A 44 -10.58 -8.73 14.11
CA SER A 44 -11.29 -7.60 13.50
C SER A 44 -10.97 -7.51 12.00
N PRO A 45 -11.96 -7.23 11.13
CA PRO A 45 -11.72 -6.90 9.72
C PRO A 45 -10.78 -5.71 9.50
N ARG A 46 -10.69 -4.82 10.50
CA ARG A 46 -9.81 -3.65 10.52
C ARG A 46 -8.36 -3.99 10.88
N ALA A 47 -8.08 -5.18 11.40
CA ALA A 47 -6.72 -5.63 11.64
C ALA A 47 -6.03 -6.04 10.33
N PRO A 48 -4.70 -5.86 10.23
CA PRO A 48 -3.96 -6.15 9.01
C PRO A 48 -3.88 -7.65 8.75
N ASP A 49 -3.94 -8.02 7.47
CA ASP A 49 -3.70 -9.39 7.00
C ASP A 49 -2.25 -9.82 7.22
N PHE A 50 -1.31 -8.90 7.07
CA PHE A 50 0.11 -9.13 7.37
C PHE A 50 0.69 -8.03 8.26
N LYS A 51 1.52 -8.40 9.22
CA LYS A 51 2.20 -7.45 10.11
C LYS A 51 3.71 -7.66 10.10
N HIS A 52 4.48 -6.65 9.75
CA HIS A 52 5.94 -6.75 9.75
C HIS A 52 6.46 -7.01 11.17
N LYS A 53 7.34 -8.01 11.33
CA LYS A 53 7.83 -8.51 12.62
C LYS A 53 8.53 -7.42 13.44
N ILE A 54 9.39 -6.62 12.80
CA ILE A 54 10.16 -5.53 13.43
C ILE A 54 9.43 -4.19 13.38
N THR A 55 9.25 -3.60 12.18
CA THR A 55 8.66 -2.25 12.00
C THR A 55 7.19 -2.13 12.39
N LYS A 56 6.49 -3.24 12.63
CA LYS A 56 5.06 -3.33 12.96
C LYS A 56 4.11 -2.75 11.91
N LYS A 57 4.59 -2.39 10.72
CA LYS A 57 3.76 -1.95 9.58
C LYS A 57 2.72 -3.02 9.23
N GLY A 58 1.51 -2.57 8.90
CA GLY A 58 0.39 -3.42 8.51
C GLY A 58 0.14 -3.44 7.00
N LEU A 59 -0.27 -4.59 6.48
CA LEU A 59 -0.71 -4.80 5.12
C LEU A 59 -2.13 -5.37 5.12
N TRP A 60 -3.03 -4.78 4.35
CA TRP A 60 -4.41 -5.23 4.16
C TRP A 60 -4.56 -5.58 2.68
N ILE A 61 -4.72 -6.86 2.39
CA ILE A 61 -4.84 -7.41 1.03
C ILE A 61 -6.25 -7.93 0.80
N VAL A 62 -6.80 -8.65 1.77
CA VAL A 62 -8.14 -9.26 1.69
C VAL A 62 -9.21 -8.22 2.02
N SER A 63 -9.01 -7.42 3.08
CA SER A 63 -10.01 -6.42 3.50
C SER A 63 -9.79 -5.02 2.93
N SER A 64 -9.01 -4.88 1.85
CA SER A 64 -8.79 -3.62 1.15
C SER A 64 -8.91 -3.80 -0.37
N SER A 65 -8.79 -2.70 -1.12
CA SER A 65 -8.57 -2.72 -2.58
C SER A 65 -7.07 -2.59 -2.85
N PRO A 66 -6.31 -3.69 -2.85
CA PRO A 66 -4.91 -3.64 -3.24
C PRO A 66 -4.80 -3.35 -4.76
N PRO A 67 -3.65 -2.86 -5.23
CA PRO A 67 -3.39 -2.73 -6.67
C PRO A 67 -3.60 -4.05 -7.42
N GLU A 68 -4.01 -3.98 -8.68
CA GLU A 68 -4.35 -5.17 -9.47
C GLU A 68 -3.20 -6.18 -9.55
N TRP A 69 -1.96 -5.72 -9.71
CA TRP A 69 -0.78 -6.60 -9.74
C TRP A 69 -0.58 -7.38 -8.44
N VAL A 70 -1.06 -6.87 -7.30
CA VAL A 70 -1.02 -7.59 -6.02
C VAL A 70 -2.09 -8.66 -6.02
N ARG A 71 -3.30 -8.37 -6.52
CA ARG A 71 -4.40 -9.36 -6.58
C ARG A 71 -4.00 -10.58 -7.39
N THR A 72 -3.38 -10.40 -8.55
CA THR A 72 -2.91 -11.51 -9.42
C THR A 72 -1.83 -12.40 -8.78
N LYS A 73 -1.23 -11.98 -7.67
CA LYS A 73 -0.21 -12.76 -6.95
C LYS A 73 -0.76 -13.54 -5.75
N PHE A 74 -1.99 -13.25 -5.34
CA PHE A 74 -2.65 -13.86 -4.17
C PHE A 74 -3.90 -14.67 -4.53
N LEU A 75 -4.46 -14.46 -5.73
CA LEU A 75 -5.44 -15.32 -6.38
C LEU A 75 -4.71 -16.26 -7.33
#